data_AF-A0A3P6PYH0-F1
#
_entry.id   AF-A0A3P6PYH0-F1
#
_cell.length_a   1.000
_cell.length_b   1.000
_cell.length_c   1.000
_cell.angle_alpha   90.00
_cell.angle_beta   90.00
_cell.angle_gamma   90.00
#
_symmetry.space_group_name_H-M   'P 1'
#
loop_
_entity.id
_entity.type
_entity.pdbx_description
1 polymer ?
#
loop_
_entity_poly.entity_id
_entity_poly.type
_entity_poly.pdbx_seq_one_letter_code
_entity_poly.pdbx_strand_id
1 'polypeptide(L)'
;MYINLDDIYEFDAGLVDVIRGNAQRYHRLFSDVVEELIRDYLGDRMPPVRDALDAFIFQRVYMDRQQQKEAAADSTQMSRTGNVRNKYPPELMRRFEVAFKSRTNEKPLSVRDIKAAQVGKLITVRGVVIRATEVKPMASVITYTCDTCGSETYQPVRC
;
A
#
# COMPACT_ATOMS: atom_id res chain seq x y z
N MET A 1 1.56 10.39 -1.48
CA MET A 1 2.12 10.76 -2.79
C MET A 1 0.97 10.94 -3.76
N TYR A 2 0.92 12.07 -4.47
CA TYR A 2 -0.10 12.31 -5.49
C TYR A 2 0.49 12.04 -6.88
N ILE A 3 -0.19 11.23 -7.67
CA ILE A 3 0.14 10.96 -9.06
C ILE A 3 -0.83 11.75 -9.92
N ASN A 4 -0.32 12.71 -10.68
CA ASN A 4 -1.14 13.55 -11.54
C ASN A 4 -1.39 12.88 -12.88
N LEU A 5 -2.66 12.80 -13.30
CA LEU A 5 -3.01 12.25 -14.61
C LEU A 5 -2.62 13.16 -15.77
N ASP A 6 -2.35 14.45 -15.53
CA ASP A 6 -1.83 15.34 -16.57
C ASP A 6 -0.41 14.92 -17.00
N ASP A 7 0.46 14.62 -16.04
CA ASP A 7 1.83 14.14 -16.30
C ASP A 7 1.82 12.78 -17.01
N ILE A 8 0.89 11.89 -16.62
CA ILE A 8 0.71 10.60 -17.30
C ILE A 8 0.20 10.80 -18.72
N TYR A 9 -0.66 11.79 -18.96
CA TYR A 9 -1.17 12.08 -20.31
C TYR A 9 -0.06 12.55 -21.26
N GLU A 10 0.90 13.32 -20.76
CA GLU A 10 2.07 13.74 -21.54
C GLU A 10 2.97 12.56 -21.92
N PHE A 11 3.03 11.53 -21.07
CA PHE A 11 3.79 10.31 -21.34
C PHE A 11 3.04 9.34 -22.26
N ASP A 12 1.80 8.98 -21.90
CA ASP A 12 0.93 8.08 -22.64
C ASP A 12 -0.56 8.41 -22.39
N ALA A 13 -1.20 8.96 -23.41
CA ALA A 13 -2.62 9.28 -23.39
C ALA A 13 -3.53 8.04 -23.21
N GLY A 14 -3.13 6.89 -23.75
CA GLY A 14 -3.92 5.65 -23.66
C GLY A 14 -3.99 5.12 -22.23
N LEU A 15 -2.88 5.20 -21.50
CA LEU A 15 -2.80 4.75 -20.11
C LEU A 15 -3.79 5.50 -19.20
N VAL A 16 -3.99 6.81 -19.44
CA VAL A 16 -4.94 7.62 -18.67
C VAL A 16 -6.36 7.07 -18.75
N ASP A 17 -6.82 6.68 -19.94
CA ASP A 17 -8.18 6.16 -20.11
C ASP A 17 -8.35 4.80 -19.43
N VAL A 18 -7.32 3.96 -19.42
CA VAL A 18 -7.35 2.68 -18.73
C VAL A 18 -7.30 2.86 -17.20
N ILE A 19 -6.51 3.80 -16.69
CA ILE A 19 -6.51 4.17 -15.25
C ILE A 19 -7.88 4.70 -14.85
N ARG A 20 -8.48 5.59 -15.65
CA ARG A 20 -9.84 6.12 -15.40
C ARG A 20 -10.89 5.03 -15.44
N GLY A 21 -10.72 4.01 -16.27
CA GLY A 21 -11.63 2.86 -16.37
C GLY A 21 -11.61 1.92 -15.16
N ASN A 22 -10.47 1.78 -14.48
CA ASN A 22 -10.32 0.90 -13.30
C ASN A 22 -9.28 1.43 -12.32
N ALA A 23 -9.62 2.53 -11.64
CA ALA A 23 -8.66 3.24 -10.81
C ALA A 23 -8.16 2.42 -9.61
N GLN A 24 -9.02 1.54 -9.07
CA GLN A 24 -8.67 0.70 -7.92
C GLN A 24 -7.54 -0.29 -8.24
N ARG A 25 -7.57 -0.91 -9.43
CA ARG A 25 -6.51 -1.83 -9.87
C ARG A 25 -5.20 -1.10 -10.03
N TYR A 26 -5.20 0.04 -10.73
CA TYR A 26 -3.98 0.80 -10.95
C TYR A 26 -3.42 1.39 -9.66
N HIS A 27 -4.28 1.76 -8.71
CA HIS A 27 -3.81 2.20 -7.40
C HIS A 27 -2.98 1.12 -6.70
N ARG A 28 -3.42 -0.15 -6.74
CA ARG A 28 -2.66 -1.28 -6.19
C ARG A 28 -1.33 -1.48 -6.92
N LEU A 29 -1.39 -1.57 -8.26
CA LEU A 29 -0.19 -1.77 -9.09
C LEU A 29 0.86 -0.69 -8.88
N PHE A 30 0.46 0.59 -8.90
CA PHE A 30 1.37 1.70 -8.65
C PHE A 30 1.95 1.65 -7.25
N SER A 31 1.15 1.26 -6.25
CA SER A 31 1.66 1.14 -4.89
C SER A 31 2.73 0.04 -4.77
N ASP A 32 2.56 -1.08 -5.48
CA ASP A 32 3.54 -2.18 -5.49
C ASP A 32 4.83 -1.78 -6.22
N VAL A 33 4.71 -1.08 -7.35
CA VAL A 33 5.88 -0.57 -8.10
C VAL A 33 6.63 0.50 -7.28
N VAL A 34 5.92 1.41 -6.63
CA VAL A 34 6.57 2.42 -5.76
C VAL A 34 7.29 1.74 -4.60
N GLU A 35 6.74 0.67 -4.05
CA GLU A 35 7.39 -0.11 -3.00
C GLU A 35 8.68 -0.77 -3.48
N GLU A 36 8.70 -1.30 -4.71
CA GLU A 36 9.90 -1.84 -5.35
C GLU A 36 10.96 -0.77 -5.58
N LEU A 37 10.58 0.40 -6.13
CA LEU A 37 11.51 1.52 -6.34
C LEU A 37 12.12 2.03 -5.03
N ILE A 38 11.31 2.12 -3.97
CA ILE A 38 11.78 2.49 -2.64
C ILE A 38 12.79 1.46 -2.12
N ARG A 39 12.52 0.17 -2.35
CA ARG A 39 13.43 -0.92 -1.93
C ARG A 39 14.76 -0.83 -2.64
N ASP A 40 14.76 -0.60 -3.95
CA ASP A 40 15.99 -0.49 -4.74
C ASP A 40 16.82 0.72 -4.31
N TYR A 41 16.16 1.84 -4.01
CA TYR A 41 16.85 3.06 -3.56
C TYR A 41 17.42 2.94 -2.14
N LEU A 42 16.68 2.35 -1.19
CA LEU A 42 17.14 2.18 0.20
C LEU A 42 18.13 1.01 0.36
N GLY A 43 18.03 0.00 -0.51
CA GLY A 43 18.78 -1.26 -0.38
C GLY A 43 18.57 -1.89 0.99
N ASP A 44 19.68 -2.13 1.70
CA ASP A 44 19.69 -2.73 3.04
C ASP A 44 19.55 -1.72 4.20
N ARG A 45 19.50 -0.43 3.89
CA ARG A 45 19.39 0.62 4.92
C ARG A 45 17.98 0.58 5.52
N MET A 46 17.91 0.34 6.82
CA MET A 46 16.65 0.50 7.54
C MET A 46 16.33 1.99 7.70
N PRO A 47 15.08 2.40 7.46
CA PRO A 47 14.68 3.77 7.74
C PRO A 47 14.80 4.06 9.24
N PRO A 48 15.07 5.33 9.62
CA PRO A 48 15.12 5.71 11.03
C PRO A 48 13.75 5.53 11.67
N VAL A 49 13.74 5.06 12.93
CA VAL A 49 12.51 4.91 13.70
C VAL A 49 11.94 6.28 14.05
N ARG A 50 10.75 6.61 13.53
CA ARG A 50 10.07 7.88 13.81
C ARG A 50 8.84 7.71 14.69
N ASP A 51 8.16 6.57 14.60
CA ASP A 51 6.95 6.29 15.36
C ASP A 51 6.94 4.87 15.97
N ALA A 52 5.86 4.55 16.70
CA ALA A 52 5.69 3.25 17.35
C ALA A 52 5.57 2.09 16.35
N LEU A 53 4.93 2.30 15.20
CA LEU A 53 4.88 1.28 14.14
C LEU A 53 6.27 1.03 13.56
N ASP A 54 7.17 2.02 13.53
CA ASP A 54 8.50 1.90 12.94
C ASP A 54 9.37 1.13 13.90
N ALA A 55 9.24 1.43 15.20
CA ALA A 55 9.88 0.67 16.26
C ALA A 55 9.44 -0.80 16.19
N PHE A 56 8.13 -1.03 16.01
CA PHE A 56 7.57 -2.37 15.87
C PHE A 56 8.11 -3.12 14.65
N ILE A 57 8.09 -2.48 13.47
CA ILE A 57 8.63 -3.07 12.23
C ILE A 57 10.13 -3.31 12.36
N PHE A 58 10.88 -2.35 12.90
CA PHE A 58 12.32 -2.46 13.10
C PHE A 58 12.67 -3.66 13.98
N GLN A 59 12.01 -3.79 15.14
CA GLN A 59 12.23 -4.90 16.06
C GLN A 59 11.97 -6.24 15.37
N ARG A 60 10.88 -6.36 14.60
CA ARG A 60 10.52 -7.61 13.91
C ARG A 60 11.47 -7.97 12.78
N VAL A 61 11.78 -7.02 11.91
CA VAL A 61 12.71 -7.25 10.79
C VAL A 61 14.13 -7.54 11.32
N TYR A 62 14.55 -6.89 12.40
CA TYR A 62 15.84 -7.15 13.04
C TYR A 62 15.90 -8.56 13.65
N MET A 63 14.89 -8.97 14.42
CA MET A 63 14.84 -10.31 15.03
C MET A 63 14.82 -11.41 13.97
N ASP A 64 14.01 -11.27 12.92
CA ASP A 64 13.95 -12.26 11.83
C ASP A 64 15.28 -12.34 11.06
N ARG A 65 15.98 -11.20 10.85
CA ARG A 65 17.33 -11.19 10.25
C ARG A 65 18.36 -11.91 11.12
N GLN A 66 18.28 -11.82 12.44
CA GLN A 66 19.17 -12.55 13.34
C GLN A 66 18.89 -14.05 13.33
N GLN A 67 17.62 -14.45 13.41
CA GLN A 67 17.23 -15.87 13.30
C GLN A 67 17.68 -16.50 11.98
N GLN A 68 17.61 -15.76 10.86
CA GLN A 68 18.11 -16.24 9.58
C GLN A 68 19.63 -16.43 9.56
N LYS A 69 20.40 -15.55 10.21
CA LYS A 69 21.86 -15.69 10.31
C LYS A 69 22.25 -16.89 11.18
N GLU A 70 21.54 -17.09 12.29
CA GLU A 70 21.76 -18.24 13.19
C GLU A 70 21.38 -19.56 12.49
N ALA A 71 20.25 -19.61 11.79
CA ALA A 71 19.82 -20.78 11.01
C ALA A 71 20.75 -21.10 9.83
N ALA A 72 21.41 -20.09 9.24
CA ALA A 72 22.38 -20.29 8.18
C ALA A 72 23.70 -20.89 8.67
N ALA A 73 24.01 -20.78 9.96
CA ALA A 73 25.25 -21.30 10.55
C ALA A 73 25.17 -22.81 10.87
N ASP A 74 23.97 -23.40 10.99
CA ASP A 74 23.74 -24.75 11.56
C ASP A 74 23.49 -25.88 10.53
N SER A 75 23.83 -25.66 9.24
CA SER A 75 24.03 -26.65 8.16
C SER A 75 22.84 -27.18 7.29
N THR A 76 23.10 -27.27 5.98
CA THR A 76 22.68 -28.33 5.00
C THR A 76 21.20 -28.58 4.67
N GLN A 77 20.24 -27.69 4.98
CA GLN A 77 18.86 -27.82 4.45
C GLN A 77 18.43 -26.70 3.49
N MET A 78 18.33 -27.14 2.24
CA MET A 78 17.67 -26.59 1.06
C MET A 78 16.64 -25.46 1.31
N SER A 79 17.02 -24.26 0.83
CA SER A 79 16.16 -23.25 0.21
C SER A 79 14.79 -22.98 0.86
N ARG A 80 14.80 -22.28 1.99
CA ARG A 80 13.75 -21.29 2.31
C ARG A 80 14.32 -19.87 2.21
N THR A 81 14.76 -19.50 1.01
CA THR A 81 14.95 -18.09 0.59
C THR A 81 13.59 -17.39 0.44
N GLY A 82 12.70 -17.54 1.42
CA GLY A 82 11.57 -16.66 1.57
C GLY A 82 12.09 -15.36 2.16
N ASN A 83 12.06 -14.28 1.38
CA ASN A 83 12.32 -12.94 1.89
C ASN A 83 11.54 -12.75 3.21
N VAL A 84 12.20 -12.31 4.29
CA VAL A 84 11.56 -12.02 5.59
C VAL A 84 10.31 -11.16 5.41
N ARG A 85 10.33 -10.25 4.44
CA ARG A 85 9.21 -9.38 4.07
C ARG A 85 8.01 -10.11 3.45
N ASN A 86 8.18 -11.28 2.83
CA ASN A 86 7.06 -12.08 2.32
C ASN A 86 6.26 -12.76 3.43
N LYS A 87 6.78 -12.77 4.67
CA LYS A 87 6.06 -13.23 5.87
C LYS A 87 5.01 -12.21 6.32
N TYR A 88 5.22 -10.93 6.00
CA TYR A 88 4.36 -9.83 6.43
C TYR A 88 3.49 -9.34 5.27
N PRO A 89 2.22 -9.01 5.51
CA PRO A 89 1.39 -8.40 4.48
C PRO A 89 1.98 -7.03 4.08
N PRO A 90 2.01 -6.69 2.77
CA PRO A 90 2.57 -5.43 2.30
C PRO A 90 1.83 -4.22 2.87
N GLU A 91 0.54 -4.35 3.20
CA GLU A 91 -0.25 -3.30 3.84
C GLU A 91 0.26 -2.90 5.23
N LEU A 92 0.94 -3.81 5.94
CA LEU A 92 1.56 -3.52 7.25
C LEU A 92 2.91 -2.80 7.09
N MET A 93 3.65 -3.13 6.03
CA MET A 93 5.00 -2.61 5.78
C MET A 93 4.99 -1.27 5.03
N ARG A 94 3.88 -0.91 4.39
CA ARG A 94 3.75 0.27 3.54
C ARG A 94 3.58 1.54 4.38
N ARG A 95 4.52 2.47 4.22
CA ARG A 95 4.57 3.78 4.93
C ARG A 95 4.11 4.97 4.12
N PHE A 96 3.59 4.72 2.93
CA PHE A 96 3.16 5.76 2.01
C PHE A 96 1.79 5.40 1.46
N GLU A 97 1.03 6.44 1.13
CA GLU A 97 -0.22 6.30 0.39
C GLU A 97 -0.02 6.88 -1.00
N VAL A 98 -0.65 6.25 -1.99
CA VAL A 98 -0.68 6.74 -3.36
C VAL A 98 -2.09 7.24 -3.63
N ALA A 99 -2.23 8.41 -4.25
CA ALA A 99 -3.52 8.93 -4.63
C ALA A 99 -3.45 9.48 -6.06
N PHE A 100 -4.44 9.16 -6.89
CA PHE A 100 -4.55 9.75 -8.22
C PHE A 100 -5.25 11.10 -8.14
N LYS A 101 -4.63 12.09 -8.77
CA LYS A 101 -5.25 13.39 -9.02
C LYS A 101 -5.79 13.40 -10.44
N SER A 102 -7.08 13.72 -10.56
CA SER A 102 -7.74 13.87 -11.85
C SER A 102 -7.11 14.98 -12.69
N ARG A 103 -7.29 14.92 -14.02
CA ARG A 103 -6.77 15.92 -14.94
C ARG A 103 -7.38 17.29 -14.70
N THR A 104 -6.58 18.34 -14.86
CA THR A 104 -7.03 19.72 -14.63
C THR A 104 -8.12 20.15 -15.62
N ASN A 105 -8.07 19.63 -16.85
CA ASN A 105 -9.05 19.92 -17.90
C ASN A 105 -10.34 19.08 -17.80
N GLU A 106 -10.45 18.18 -16.82
CA GLU A 106 -11.60 17.30 -16.69
C GLU A 106 -12.79 18.04 -16.06
N LYS A 107 -13.93 18.04 -16.78
CA LYS A 107 -15.14 18.68 -16.27
C LYS A 107 -15.71 17.86 -15.11
N PRO A 108 -15.95 18.48 -13.94
CA PRO A 108 -16.60 17.78 -12.84
C PRO A 108 -18.02 17.39 -13.23
N LEU A 109 -18.41 16.17 -12.88
CA LEU A 109 -19.76 15.66 -13.05
C LEU A 109 -20.69 16.21 -11.98
N SER A 110 -21.94 16.44 -12.37
CA SER A 110 -23.04 16.69 -11.44
C SER A 110 -23.44 15.39 -10.76
N VAL A 111 -23.86 15.47 -9.49
CA VAL A 111 -24.34 14.30 -8.72
C VAL A 111 -25.48 13.56 -9.45
N ARG A 112 -26.30 14.27 -10.21
CA ARG A 112 -27.43 13.69 -10.97
C ARG A 112 -26.97 12.83 -12.16
N ASP A 113 -25.75 13.05 -12.65
CA ASP A 113 -25.21 12.36 -13.83
C ASP A 113 -24.42 11.10 -13.45
N ILE A 114 -24.22 10.86 -12.15
CA ILE A 114 -23.56 9.66 -11.63
C ILE A 114 -24.52 8.48 -11.74
N LYS A 115 -24.28 7.61 -12.72
CA LYS A 115 -25.07 6.41 -13.03
C LYS A 115 -24.19 5.16 -12.96
N ALA A 116 -24.79 3.99 -13.14
CA ALA A 116 -24.10 2.68 -13.13
C ALA A 116 -22.87 2.61 -14.05
N ALA A 117 -22.85 3.36 -15.15
CA ALA A 117 -21.72 3.42 -16.08
C ALA A 117 -20.43 4.02 -15.50
N GLN A 118 -20.50 4.67 -14.33
CA GLN A 118 -19.36 5.28 -13.63
C GLN A 118 -18.81 4.41 -12.50
N VAL A 119 -19.38 3.23 -12.24
CA VAL A 119 -18.89 2.32 -11.21
C VAL A 119 -17.48 1.85 -11.54
N GLY A 120 -16.57 1.94 -10.56
CA GLY A 120 -15.16 1.57 -10.71
C GLY A 120 -14.28 2.60 -11.42
N LYS A 121 -14.85 3.71 -11.89
CA LYS A 121 -14.12 4.77 -12.59
C LYS A 121 -13.66 5.88 -11.66
N LEU A 122 -12.55 6.53 -12.01
CA LEU A 122 -12.14 7.77 -11.35
C LEU A 122 -13.01 8.92 -11.89
N ILE A 123 -13.86 9.48 -11.04
CA ILE A 123 -14.72 10.62 -11.38
C ILE A 123 -14.45 11.81 -10.47
N THR A 124 -14.63 13.01 -11.00
CA THR A 124 -14.58 14.25 -10.22
C THR A 124 -15.99 14.80 -10.05
N VAL A 125 -16.39 15.14 -8.83
CA VAL A 125 -17.72 15.65 -8.51
C VAL A 125 -17.60 16.98 -7.79
N ARG A 126 -18.47 17.93 -8.13
CA ARG A 126 -18.56 19.23 -7.44
C ARG A 126 -19.81 19.28 -6.58
N GLY A 127 -19.67 19.68 -5.32
CA GLY A 127 -20.78 19.79 -4.38
C GLY A 127 -20.42 20.60 -3.13
N VAL A 128 -21.39 20.73 -2.22
CA VAL A 128 -21.23 21.40 -0.93
C VAL A 128 -21.27 20.34 0.17
N VAL A 129 -20.31 20.36 1.09
CA VAL A 129 -20.27 19.46 2.24
C VAL A 129 -21.23 19.97 3.31
N ILE A 130 -22.25 19.18 3.64
CA ILE A 130 -23.30 19.57 4.61
C ILE A 130 -23.12 18.94 5.99
N ARG A 131 -22.43 17.80 6.07
CA ARG A 131 -22.16 17.07 7.31
C ARG A 131 -20.87 16.28 7.15
N ALA A 132 -20.00 16.37 8.15
CA ALA A 132 -18.82 15.55 8.30
C ALA A 132 -18.95 14.74 9.60
N THR A 133 -18.52 13.49 9.59
CA THR A 133 -18.44 12.66 10.81
C THR A 133 -17.11 12.87 11.50
N GLU A 134 -17.04 12.54 12.79
CA GLU A 134 -15.78 12.48 13.52
C GLU A 134 -14.84 11.42 12.95
N VAL A 135 -13.55 11.61 13.21
CA VAL A 135 -12.49 10.69 12.78
C VAL A 135 -12.64 9.37 13.51
N LYS A 136 -12.68 8.27 12.75
CA LYS A 136 -12.69 6.91 13.28
C LYS A 136 -11.48 6.14 12.76
N PRO A 137 -10.70 5.47 13.62
CA PRO A 137 -9.61 4.62 13.16
C PRO A 137 -10.18 3.43 12.39
N MET A 138 -9.53 3.07 11.28
CA MET A 138 -9.87 1.91 10.46
C MET A 138 -8.71 0.92 10.48
N ALA A 139 -8.99 -0.34 10.82
CA ALA A 139 -7.99 -1.38 10.82
C ALA A 139 -7.67 -1.84 9.40
N SER A 140 -6.38 -1.94 9.06
CA SER A 140 -5.90 -2.47 7.77
C SER A 140 -5.44 -3.93 7.89
N VAL A 141 -4.68 -4.25 8.94
CA VAL A 141 -4.17 -5.59 9.22
C VAL A 141 -4.36 -5.89 10.70
N ILE A 142 -4.93 -7.06 11.00
CA ILE A 142 -5.08 -7.55 12.37
C ILE A 142 -4.03 -8.63 12.60
N THR A 143 -3.27 -8.51 13.69
CA THR A 143 -2.28 -9.51 14.10
C THR A 143 -2.83 -10.29 15.29
N TYR A 144 -2.91 -11.61 15.16
CA TYR A 144 -3.24 -12.51 16.24
C TYR A 144 -1.97 -13.16 16.75
N THR A 145 -1.69 -13.03 18.05
CA THR A 145 -0.55 -13.67 18.70
C THR A 145 -1.04 -14.78 19.62
N CYS A 146 -0.43 -15.96 19.54
CA CYS A 146 -0.72 -17.05 20.48
C CYS A 146 0.14 -16.92 21.73
N ASP A 147 -0.47 -16.82 22.91
CA ASP A 147 0.26 -16.68 24.19
C ASP A 147 1.07 -17.93 24.56
N THR A 148 0.67 -19.11 24.07
CA THR A 148 1.33 -20.38 24.43
C THR A 148 2.58 -20.66 23.60
N CYS A 149 2.54 -20.38 22.29
CA CYS A 149 3.64 -20.70 21.37
C CYS A 149 4.29 -19.47 20.72
N GLY A 150 3.75 -18.27 20.93
CA GLY A 150 4.29 -17.03 20.38
C GLY A 150 4.12 -16.88 18.86
N SER A 151 3.32 -17.74 18.22
CA SER A 151 3.07 -17.63 16.77
C SER A 151 2.19 -16.43 16.46
N GLU A 152 2.47 -15.78 15.32
CA GLU A 152 1.74 -14.61 14.85
C GLU A 152 1.06 -14.92 13.52
N THR A 153 -0.23 -14.55 13.42
CA THR A 153 -1.01 -14.68 12.19
C THR A 153 -1.54 -13.31 11.78
N TYR A 154 -1.28 -12.92 10.54
CA TYR A 154 -1.70 -11.63 10.00
C TYR A 154 -2.93 -11.80 9.09
N GLN A 155 -4.00 -11.08 9.41
CA GLN A 155 -5.22 -11.04 8.62
C GLN A 155 -5.40 -9.64 8.02
N PRO A 156 -5.21 -9.47 6.69
CA PRO A 156 -5.57 -8.24 6.00
C PRO A 156 -7.10 -8.04 6.01
N VAL A 157 -7.54 -6.84 6.36
CA VAL A 157 -8.95 -6.45 6.31
C VAL A 157 -9.25 -6.01 4.88
N ARG A 158 -10.17 -6.70 4.21
CA ARG A 158 -10.69 -6.30 2.90
C ARG A 158 -11.96 -5.48 3.11
N CYS A 159 -11.84 -4.18 2.89
CA CYS A 159 -12.98 -3.25 2.78
C CYS A 159 -13.49 -3.15 1.35
#